data_AF-A0A5C1DLY6-F1
#
_entry.id   AF-A0A5C1DLY6-F1
#
_cell.length_a   1.000
_cell.length_b   1.000
_cell.length_c   1.000
_cell.angle_alpha   90.00
_cell.angle_beta   90.00
_cell.angle_gamma   90.00
#
_symmetry.space_group_name_H-M   'P 1'
#
loop_
_entity.id
_entity.type
_entity.pdbx_description
1 polymer ?
#
loop_
_entity_poly.entity_id
_entity_poly.type
_entity_poly.pdbx_seq_one_letter_code
_entity_poly.pdbx_strand_id
1 'polypeptide(L)'
;MRARWRISLPPVLESLVASTSQIVDALLARLRAGVPQLTVEYFAGAEDDYPLTHPQGAALLCLRGSQFGPLRDGYGQLRTLQLTITVLLGQSRAGEADGDVLDAIRRSCLGFAPPDCQPAWLLTETFLGYRDGVARYAIALATDTLQVADAAPDALPVLTAVSLEEQP
;
A
#
# COMPACT_ATOMS: atom_id res chain seq x y z
N MET A 1 41.19 -34.49 -8.42
CA MET A 1 40.66 -33.94 -7.15
C MET A 1 39.21 -33.53 -7.37
N ARG A 2 38.23 -34.15 -6.67
CA ARG A 2 36.79 -33.88 -6.85
C ARG A 2 36.31 -32.98 -5.71
N ALA A 3 36.02 -31.71 -6.00
CA ALA A 3 35.40 -30.81 -5.03
C ALA A 3 33.89 -31.06 -5.00
N ARG A 4 33.39 -31.58 -3.87
CA ARG A 4 31.95 -31.68 -3.56
C ARG A 4 31.52 -30.35 -2.93
N TRP A 5 30.81 -29.53 -3.69
CA TRP A 5 30.16 -28.34 -3.14
C TRP A 5 28.76 -28.74 -2.65
N ARG A 6 28.55 -28.69 -1.34
CA ARG A 6 27.21 -28.71 -0.72
C ARG A 6 26.73 -27.27 -0.71
N ILE A 7 25.80 -26.92 -1.60
CA ILE A 7 25.08 -25.65 -1.52
C ILE A 7 24.01 -25.83 -0.45
N SER A 8 24.16 -25.12 0.67
CA SER A 8 23.09 -24.93 1.65
C SER A 8 22.06 -24.01 1.01
N LEU A 9 20.82 -24.47 0.80
CA LEU A 9 19.72 -23.56 0.46
C LEU A 9 19.51 -22.58 1.63
N PRO A 10 19.30 -21.28 1.38
CA PRO A 10 18.79 -20.38 2.39
C PRO A 10 17.34 -20.75 2.73
N PRO A 11 16.92 -20.65 4.00
CA PRO A 11 15.52 -20.84 4.37
C PRO A 11 14.73 -19.58 4.02
N VAL A 12 13.48 -19.78 3.61
CA VAL A 12 12.46 -18.78 3.26
C VAL A 12 12.65 -18.17 1.87
N LEU A 13 11.87 -18.69 0.91
CA LEU A 13 11.44 -17.88 -0.24
C LEU A 13 10.62 -16.72 0.33
N GLU A 14 11.25 -15.58 0.60
CA GLU A 14 10.52 -14.32 0.69
C GLU A 14 9.75 -14.16 -0.63
N SER A 15 8.44 -13.91 -0.52
CA SER A 15 7.61 -13.55 -1.66
C SER A 15 8.31 -12.42 -2.42
N LEU A 16 8.58 -12.62 -3.72
CA LEU A 16 9.16 -11.61 -4.62
C LEU A 16 8.31 -10.34 -4.75
N VAL A 17 7.08 -10.37 -4.26
CA VAL A 17 6.12 -9.27 -4.28
C VAL A 17 5.69 -8.95 -2.85
N ALA A 18 5.71 -7.67 -2.48
CA ALA A 18 5.24 -7.17 -1.21
C ALA A 18 3.82 -7.68 -0.90
N SER A 19 3.63 -8.16 0.33
CA SER A 19 2.32 -8.48 0.86
C SER A 19 1.45 -7.23 0.98
N THR A 20 0.13 -7.40 0.95
CA THR A 20 -0.80 -6.29 1.16
C THR A 20 -0.56 -5.59 2.51
N SER A 21 -0.15 -6.34 3.55
CA SER A 21 0.21 -5.77 4.85
C SER A 21 1.43 -4.84 4.75
N GLN A 22 2.49 -5.24 4.04
CA GLN A 22 3.67 -4.37 3.83
C GLN A 22 3.31 -3.07 3.08
N ILE A 23 2.43 -3.16 2.07
CA ILE A 23 1.93 -1.99 1.33
C ILE A 23 1.15 -1.04 2.27
N VAL A 24 0.25 -1.60 3.08
CA VAL A 24 -0.55 -0.84 4.06
C VAL A 24 0.35 -0.21 5.13
N ASP A 25 1.31 -0.95 5.68
CA ASP A 25 2.24 -0.46 6.70
C ASP A 25 3.12 0.68 6.18
N ALA A 26 3.58 0.59 4.93
CA ALA A 26 4.33 1.66 4.28
C ALA A 26 3.49 2.94 4.13
N LEU A 27 2.22 2.81 3.72
CA LEU A 27 1.29 3.93 3.64
C LEU A 27 0.98 4.53 5.03
N LEU A 28 0.77 3.70 6.05
CA LEU A 28 0.57 4.16 7.42
C LEU A 28 1.79 4.93 7.94
N ALA A 29 3.00 4.40 7.73
CA ALA A 29 4.23 5.07 8.13
C ALA A 29 4.38 6.43 7.43
N ARG A 30 4.08 6.48 6.12
CA ARG A 30 4.09 7.71 5.33
C ARG A 30 3.09 8.75 5.85
N LEU A 31 1.86 8.32 6.14
CA LEU A 31 0.81 9.18 6.69
C LEU A 31 1.17 9.69 8.10
N ARG A 32 1.69 8.83 8.98
CA ARG A 32 2.15 9.23 10.32
C ARG A 32 3.20 10.33 10.27
N ALA A 33 4.12 10.26 9.30
CA ALA A 33 5.13 11.30 9.11
C ALA A 33 4.54 12.61 8.55
N GLY A 34 3.49 12.53 7.73
CA GLY A 34 2.87 13.70 7.09
C GLY A 34 1.85 14.44 7.95
N VAL A 35 1.17 13.74 8.86
CA VAL A 35 0.18 14.30 9.79
C VAL A 35 0.43 13.82 11.23
N PRO A 36 1.57 14.18 11.84
CA PRO A 36 1.93 13.74 13.20
C PRO A 36 0.94 14.21 14.29
N GLN A 37 0.11 15.20 13.99
CA GLN A 37 -0.94 15.70 14.85
C GLN A 37 -2.20 14.81 14.91
N LEU A 38 -2.32 13.80 14.03
CA LEU A 38 -3.46 12.88 14.01
C LEU A 38 -3.06 11.50 14.51
N THR A 39 -4.03 10.77 15.07
CA THR A 39 -3.90 9.32 15.18
C THR A 39 -4.00 8.70 13.79
N VAL A 40 -3.03 7.88 13.40
CA VAL A 40 -3.02 7.22 12.08
C VAL A 40 -2.90 5.72 12.26
N GLU A 41 -3.92 5.00 11.80
CA GLU A 41 -4.00 3.55 11.93
C GLU A 41 -4.83 2.90 10.83
N TYR A 42 -4.72 1.58 10.75
CA TYR A 42 -5.59 0.78 9.89
C TYR A 42 -6.90 0.49 10.61
N PHE A 43 -8.02 0.76 9.96
CA PHE A 43 -9.35 0.49 10.53
C PHE A 43 -10.33 0.09 9.43
N ALA A 44 -10.81 -1.15 9.49
CA ALA A 44 -11.74 -1.72 8.51
C ALA A 44 -13.22 -1.66 8.94
N GLY A 45 -13.50 -1.16 10.15
CA GLY A 45 -14.87 -0.97 10.65
C GLY A 45 -15.56 0.23 10.01
N ALA A 46 -16.84 0.43 10.34
CA ALA A 46 -17.56 1.63 9.94
C ALA A 46 -17.00 2.83 10.71
N GLU A 47 -16.86 3.98 10.05
CA GLU A 47 -16.20 5.14 10.67
C GLU A 47 -16.96 5.69 11.89
N ASP A 48 -18.24 5.36 12.04
CA ASP A 48 -19.05 5.71 13.21
C ASP A 48 -18.79 4.84 14.43
N ASP A 49 -18.25 3.63 14.23
CA ASP A 49 -17.89 2.73 15.32
C ASP A 49 -16.50 3.05 15.89
N TYR A 50 -15.76 3.98 15.26
CA TYR A 50 -14.42 4.32 15.70
C TYR A 50 -14.44 5.21 16.95
N PRO A 51 -13.86 4.76 18.08
CA PRO A 51 -13.83 5.56 19.30
C PRO A 51 -12.76 6.65 19.19
N LEU A 52 -13.15 7.84 18.73
CA LEU A 52 -12.24 8.97 18.61
C LEU A 52 -11.81 9.48 20.00
N THR A 53 -10.64 9.04 20.45
CA THR A 53 -10.05 9.43 21.74
C THR A 53 -9.07 10.60 21.61
N HIS A 54 -8.49 10.80 20.43
CA HIS A 54 -7.47 11.84 20.22
C HIS A 54 -8.11 13.22 19.98
N PRO A 55 -7.69 14.26 20.73
CA PRO A 55 -8.36 15.57 20.71
C PRO A 55 -8.27 16.32 19.37
N GLN A 56 -7.32 15.96 18.50
CA GLN A 56 -7.13 16.60 17.20
C GLN A 56 -7.78 15.84 16.03
N GLY A 57 -8.16 14.57 16.22
CA GLY A 57 -8.69 13.74 15.14
C GLY A 57 -7.88 12.48 14.83
N ALA A 58 -8.33 11.76 13.81
CA ALA A 58 -7.72 10.54 13.30
C ALA A 58 -7.77 10.46 11.77
N ALA A 59 -6.80 9.76 11.15
CA ALA A 59 -6.82 9.34 9.76
C ALA A 59 -6.77 7.81 9.70
N LEU A 60 -7.88 7.22 9.24
CA LEU A 60 -8.14 5.79 9.26
C LEU A 60 -7.94 5.22 7.86
N LEU A 61 -6.88 4.43 7.66
CA LEU A 61 -6.62 3.77 6.39
C LEU A 61 -7.39 2.45 6.32
N CYS A 62 -8.03 2.19 5.18
CA CYS A 62 -8.76 0.96 4.93
C CYS A 62 -8.51 0.48 3.50
N LEU A 63 -8.25 -0.82 3.33
CA LEU A 63 -8.25 -1.46 2.02
C LEU A 63 -9.69 -1.71 1.59
N ARG A 64 -10.11 -1.14 0.46
CA ARG A 64 -11.47 -1.32 -0.08
C ARG A 64 -11.59 -2.55 -0.96
N GLY A 65 -10.48 -2.98 -1.56
CA GLY A 65 -10.43 -4.12 -2.44
C GLY A 65 -9.32 -4.00 -3.46
N SER A 66 -9.38 -4.83 -4.49
CA SER A 66 -8.46 -4.77 -5.62
C SER A 66 -9.18 -5.14 -6.90
N GLN A 67 -8.74 -4.54 -8.01
CA GLN A 67 -9.15 -4.92 -9.34
C GLN A 67 -7.99 -5.63 -10.02
N PHE A 68 -8.29 -6.68 -10.77
CA PHE A 68 -7.28 -7.50 -11.43
C PHE A 68 -7.43 -7.37 -12.94
N GLY A 69 -6.34 -7.01 -13.60
CA GLY A 69 -6.26 -6.98 -15.06
C GLY A 69 -6.24 -8.38 -15.67
N PRO A 70 -6.13 -8.50 -16.99
CA PRO A 70 -5.97 -9.80 -17.64
C PRO A 70 -4.65 -10.46 -17.23
N LEU A 71 -4.65 -11.80 -17.23
CA LEU A 71 -3.43 -12.59 -17.09
C LEU A 71 -2.53 -12.36 -18.31
N ARG A 72 -1.27 -12.00 -18.06
CA ARG A 72 -0.21 -11.79 -19.05
C ARG A 72 0.74 -12.96 -18.99
N ASP A 73 1.05 -13.51 -20.17
CA ASP A 73 2.02 -14.58 -20.38
C ASP A 73 1.79 -15.85 -19.54
N GLY A 74 0.58 -16.02 -18.98
CA GLY A 74 0.18 -17.18 -18.18
C GLY A 74 0.58 -17.13 -16.70
N TYR A 75 1.32 -16.11 -16.26
CA TYR A 75 1.84 -16.04 -14.88
C TYR A 75 1.81 -14.65 -14.25
N GLY A 76 1.68 -13.56 -15.01
CA GLY A 76 1.69 -12.20 -14.48
C GLY A 76 0.32 -11.53 -14.52
N GLN A 77 -0.09 -10.83 -13.48
CA GLN A 77 -1.37 -10.11 -13.45
C GLN A 77 -1.22 -8.74 -12.79
N LEU A 78 -1.66 -7.68 -13.49
CA LEU A 78 -1.73 -6.35 -12.89
C LEU A 78 -2.83 -6.34 -11.82
N ARG A 79 -2.51 -5.83 -10.64
CA ARG A 79 -3.44 -5.64 -9.52
C ARG A 79 -3.48 -4.17 -9.14
N THR A 80 -4.64 -3.55 -9.28
CA THR A 80 -4.90 -2.19 -8.79
C THR A 80 -5.49 -2.28 -7.40
N LEU A 81 -4.74 -1.88 -6.37
CA LEU A 81 -5.24 -1.78 -5.00
C LEU A 81 -6.05 -0.49 -4.84
N GLN A 82 -7.21 -0.58 -4.21
CA GLN A 82 -8.02 0.59 -3.87
C GLN A 82 -8.06 0.75 -2.36
N LEU A 83 -7.64 1.91 -1.87
CA LEU A 83 -7.63 2.27 -0.47
C LEU A 83 -8.49 3.51 -0.22
N THR A 84 -8.92 3.67 1.02
CA THR A 84 -9.61 4.87 1.47
C THR A 84 -9.02 5.30 2.80
N ILE A 85 -8.80 6.61 2.93
CA ILE A 85 -8.43 7.26 4.17
C ILE A 85 -9.66 8.01 4.66
N THR A 86 -10.25 7.56 5.75
CA THR A 86 -11.32 8.30 6.43
C THR A 86 -10.71 9.21 7.47
N VAL A 87 -10.90 10.52 7.29
CA VAL A 87 -10.36 11.55 8.18
C VAL A 87 -11.48 12.03 9.12
N LEU A 88 -11.23 11.92 10.41
CA LEU A 88 -12.12 12.35 11.49
C LEU A 88 -11.49 13.56 12.17
N LEU A 89 -12.12 14.73 12.09
CA LEU A 89 -11.61 15.98 12.67
C LEU A 89 -12.59 16.51 13.72
N GLY A 90 -12.11 16.67 14.96
CA GLY A 90 -12.92 17.15 16.07
C GLY A 90 -13.22 18.66 16.00
N GLN A 91 -14.24 19.10 16.74
CA GLN A 91 -14.69 20.50 16.85
C GLN A 91 -13.59 21.54 17.11
N SER A 92 -12.51 21.18 17.81
CA SER A 92 -11.40 22.11 18.07
C SER A 92 -10.60 22.46 16.81
N ARG A 93 -10.74 21.67 15.73
CA ARG A 93 -10.10 21.85 14.42
C ARG A 93 -11.06 22.38 13.36
N ALA A 94 -12.36 22.09 13.51
CA ALA A 94 -13.41 22.45 12.55
C ALA A 94 -13.44 23.97 12.30
N GLY A 95 -12.79 24.39 11.22
CA GLY A 95 -12.44 25.77 10.87
C GLY A 95 -11.40 25.81 9.74
N GLU A 96 -10.73 26.95 9.53
CA GLU A 96 -9.72 27.18 8.48
C GLU A 96 -8.57 26.13 8.46
N ALA A 97 -8.42 25.35 9.55
CA ALA A 97 -7.38 24.34 9.76
C ALA A 97 -7.70 22.91 9.25
N ASP A 98 -8.91 22.65 8.73
CA ASP A 98 -9.28 21.34 8.15
C ASP A 98 -8.61 21.12 6.79
N GLY A 99 -8.59 22.17 5.95
CA GLY A 99 -7.99 22.16 4.62
C GLY A 99 -6.51 21.78 4.65
N ASP A 100 -5.74 22.34 5.59
CA ASP A 100 -4.31 22.05 5.76
C ASP A 100 -4.03 20.58 6.07
N VAL A 101 -4.91 19.94 6.84
CA VAL A 101 -4.80 18.52 7.20
C VAL A 101 -5.09 17.65 5.99
N LEU A 102 -6.17 17.94 5.26
CA LEU A 102 -6.51 17.23 4.03
C LEU A 102 -5.41 17.39 2.97
N ASP A 103 -4.85 18.59 2.85
CA ASP A 103 -3.68 18.89 2.02
C ASP A 103 -2.45 18.06 2.40
N ALA A 104 -2.14 17.96 3.70
CA ALA A 104 -1.03 17.15 4.18
C ALA A 104 -1.21 15.67 3.86
N ILE A 105 -2.44 15.14 4.00
CA ILE A 105 -2.76 13.76 3.63
C ILE A 105 -2.60 13.56 2.11
N ARG A 106 -3.13 14.47 1.28
CA ARG A 106 -2.99 14.42 -0.18
C ARG A 106 -1.51 14.42 -0.60
N ARG A 107 -0.70 15.32 -0.04
CA ARG A 107 0.76 15.37 -0.29
C ARG A 107 1.51 14.13 0.20
N SER A 108 1.01 13.47 1.23
CA SER A 108 1.61 12.25 1.74
C SER A 108 1.39 11.06 0.81
N CYS A 109 0.23 11.02 0.15
CA CYS A 109 -0.19 9.90 -0.70
C CYS A 109 0.19 10.07 -2.17
N LEU A 110 -0.08 11.23 -2.76
CA LEU A 110 0.08 11.45 -4.20
C LEU A 110 1.57 11.28 -4.58
N GLY A 111 1.83 10.34 -5.50
CA GLY A 111 3.18 10.06 -5.99
C GLY A 111 4.05 9.23 -5.04
N PHE A 112 3.56 8.87 -3.85
CA PHE A 112 4.26 7.91 -2.99
C PHE A 112 4.13 6.51 -3.58
N ALA A 113 5.25 5.80 -3.73
CA ALA A 113 5.28 4.42 -4.19
C ALA A 113 5.50 3.49 -2.99
N PRO A 114 4.47 2.73 -2.56
CA PRO A 114 4.67 1.63 -1.63
C PRO A 114 5.63 0.56 -2.21
N PRO A 115 6.14 -0.37 -1.38
CA PRO A 115 6.96 -1.48 -1.86
C PRO A 115 6.27 -2.26 -3.00
N ASP A 116 7.02 -2.51 -4.07
CA ASP A 116 6.58 -3.22 -5.28
C ASP A 116 5.32 -2.65 -5.96
N CYS A 117 5.06 -1.37 -5.74
CA CYS A 117 3.93 -0.64 -6.29
C CYS A 117 4.38 0.52 -7.20
N GLN A 118 3.53 0.88 -8.15
CA GLN A 118 3.61 2.15 -8.86
C GLN A 118 3.26 3.32 -7.92
N PRO A 119 3.68 4.55 -8.23
CA PRO A 119 3.28 5.73 -7.46
C PRO A 119 1.75 5.82 -7.32
N ALA A 120 1.28 6.02 -6.09
CA ALA A 120 -0.15 6.09 -5.80
C ALA A 120 -0.77 7.38 -6.36
N TRP A 121 -2.05 7.28 -6.76
CA TRP A 121 -2.84 8.41 -7.25
C TRP A 121 -4.15 8.54 -6.48
N LEU A 122 -4.69 9.75 -6.43
CA LEU A 122 -5.97 10.05 -5.78
C LEU A 122 -7.12 9.79 -6.75
N LEU A 123 -8.21 9.24 -6.22
CA LEU A 123 -9.44 8.96 -6.97
C LEU A 123 -10.52 10.00 -6.67
N THR A 124 -10.84 10.19 -5.39
CA THR A 124 -11.88 11.11 -4.94
C THR A 124 -11.54 11.68 -3.56
N GLU A 125 -12.11 12.85 -3.27
CA GLU A 125 -12.23 13.41 -1.93
C GLU A 125 -13.70 13.75 -1.70
N THR A 126 -14.27 13.36 -0.57
CA THR A 126 -15.71 13.52 -0.31
C THR A 126 -15.96 13.86 1.15
N PHE A 127 -16.77 14.90 1.38
CA PHE A 127 -17.28 15.19 2.71
C PHE A 127 -18.41 14.21 3.07
N LEU A 128 -18.19 13.42 4.11
CA LEU A 128 -19.14 12.40 4.58
C LEU A 128 -20.16 12.98 5.56
N GLY A 129 -20.01 14.23 5.97
CA GLY A 129 -20.90 14.93 6.87
C GLY A 129 -20.27 15.25 8.22
N TYR A 130 -21.08 15.90 9.05
CA TYR A 130 -20.70 16.34 10.38
C TYR A 130 -21.61 15.68 11.42
N ARG A 131 -21.00 14.76 12.17
CA ARG A 131 -21.49 13.85 13.22
C ARG A 131 -20.96 14.06 14.63
N ASP A 132 -21.74 14.28 15.67
CA ASP A 132 -21.26 14.15 17.07
C ASP A 132 -19.99 14.95 17.40
N GLY A 133 -19.88 16.18 16.91
CA GLY A 133 -18.67 16.96 17.15
C GLY A 133 -17.51 16.69 16.18
N VAL A 134 -17.73 15.90 15.13
CA VAL A 134 -16.65 15.40 14.26
C VAL A 134 -17.02 15.59 12.78
N ALA A 135 -16.21 16.38 12.06
CA ALA A 135 -16.24 16.47 10.61
C ALA A 135 -15.56 15.24 10.00
N ARG A 136 -16.17 14.66 8.95
CA ARG A 136 -15.68 13.44 8.34
C ARG A 136 -15.46 13.60 6.85
N TYR A 137 -14.31 13.12 6.39
CA TYR A 137 -13.93 13.14 4.98
C TYR A 137 -13.44 11.77 4.56
N ALA A 138 -13.67 11.39 3.31
CA ALA A 138 -13.05 10.24 2.68
C ALA A 138 -12.15 10.69 1.56
N ILE A 139 -10.90 10.21 1.56
CA ILE A 139 -9.97 10.35 0.44
C ILE A 139 -9.72 8.95 -0.11
N ALA A 140 -10.19 8.68 -1.33
CA ALA A 140 -9.93 7.43 -2.02
C ALA A 140 -8.65 7.55 -2.85
N LEU A 141 -7.84 6.50 -2.85
CA LEU A 141 -6.60 6.41 -3.62
C LEU A 141 -6.42 5.01 -4.19
N ALA A 142 -5.54 4.90 -5.18
CA ALA A 142 -5.15 3.61 -5.73
C ALA A 142 -3.66 3.57 -6.06
N THR A 143 -3.16 2.35 -6.18
CA THR A 143 -1.81 2.04 -6.65
C THR A 143 -1.82 0.70 -7.37
N ASP A 144 -0.97 0.57 -8.39
CA ASP A 144 -0.81 -0.67 -9.15
C ASP A 144 0.38 -1.48 -8.64
N THR A 145 0.24 -2.80 -8.57
CA THR A 145 1.33 -3.75 -8.38
C THR A 145 1.21 -4.89 -9.39
N LEU A 146 2.31 -5.59 -9.64
CA LEU A 146 2.31 -6.80 -10.46
C LEU A 146 2.28 -8.02 -9.55
N GLN A 147 1.23 -8.84 -9.67
CA GLN A 147 1.23 -10.17 -9.09
C GLN A 147 1.88 -11.15 -10.06
N VAL A 148 2.69 -12.05 -9.51
CA VAL A 148 3.35 -13.12 -10.25
C VAL A 148 2.94 -14.43 -9.60
N ALA A 149 2.49 -15.38 -10.43
CA ALA A 149 2.20 -16.73 -9.97
C ALA A 149 3.47 -17.36 -9.38
N ASP A 150 3.30 -18.06 -8.27
CA ASP A 150 4.40 -18.83 -7.70
C ASP A 150 4.79 -19.91 -8.70
N ALA A 151 6.07 -19.96 -9.05
CA ALA A 151 6.59 -21.02 -9.88
C ALA A 151 6.72 -22.26 -8.99
N ALA A 152 5.90 -23.28 -9.24
CA ALA A 152 6.24 -24.61 -8.73
C ALA A 152 7.69 -24.90 -9.17
N PRO A 153 8.59 -25.34 -8.26
CA PRO A 153 9.96 -25.64 -8.62
C PRO A 153 10.00 -26.94 -9.42
N ASP A 154 9.47 -26.94 -10.63
CA ASP A 154 9.84 -27.91 -11.63
C ASP A 154 11.28 -27.56 -12.04
N ALA A 155 12.14 -28.57 -11.97
CA ALA A 155 13.57 -28.46 -12.20
C ALA A 155 13.86 -27.79 -13.55
N LEU A 156 13.97 -26.46 -13.53
CA LEU A 156 14.48 -25.71 -14.66
C LEU A 156 15.88 -26.28 -14.95
N PRO A 157 16.19 -26.65 -16.20
CA PRO A 157 17.54 -27.09 -16.52
C PRO A 157 18.48 -25.94 -16.18
N VAL A 158 19.33 -26.17 -15.19
CA VAL A 158 20.36 -25.22 -14.77
C VAL A 158 21.20 -24.92 -16.01
N LEU A 159 21.37 -23.64 -16.34
CA LEU A 159 22.31 -23.19 -17.35
C LEU A 159 23.68 -23.75 -17.01
N THR A 160 24.07 -24.80 -17.73
CA THR A 160 25.28 -25.60 -17.48
C THR A 160 26.41 -25.23 -18.44
N ALA A 161 26.08 -24.46 -19.48
CA ALA A 161 27.04 -23.91 -20.43
C ALA A 161 26.59 -22.50 -20.84
N VAL A 162 27.53 -21.56 -20.79
CA VAL A 162 27.42 -20.24 -21.41
C VAL A 162 28.42 -20.25 -22.56
N SER A 163 27.94 -20.22 -23.80
CA SER A 163 28.79 -19.99 -24.97
C SER A 163 28.77 -18.50 -25.29
N LEU A 164 29.91 -17.83 -25.10
CA LEU A 164 30.15 -16.48 -25.62
C LEU A 164 30.64 -16.64 -27.06
N GLU A 165 29.78 -16.37 -28.03
CA GLU A 165 30.22 -16.18 -29.42
C GLU A 165 30.75 -14.75 -29.54
N GLU A 166 32.06 -14.56 -29.45
CA GLU A 166 32.71 -13.32 -29.88
C GLU A 166 32.66 -13.26 -31.41
N GLN A 167 31.82 -12.39 -31.97
CA GLN A 167 31.83 -12.13 -33.41
C GLN A 167 33.01 -11.20 -33.77
N PRO A 168 33.81 -11.53 -34.82
CA PRO A 168 34.97 -10.76 -35.25
C PRO A 168 34.62 -9.41 -35.92
#